data_AF-A0A3N5F5R0-F1
#
_entry.id   AF-A0A3N5F5R0-F1
#
_cell.length_a   1.000
_cell.length_b   1.000
_cell.length_c   1.000
_cell.angle_alpha   90.00
_cell.angle_beta   90.00
_cell.angle_gamma   90.00
#
_symmetry.space_group_name_H-M   'P 1'
#
loop_
_entity.id
_entity.type
_entity.pdbx_description
1 polymer ?
#
loop_
_entity_poly.entity_id
_entity_poly.type
_entity_poly.pdbx_seq_one_letter_code
_entity_poly.pdbx_strand_id
1 'polypeptide(L)'
;MRIALLLPALLGGCSYGLQSDIVNARAEIVELKRKIPPESPLWIFEGPDKFDSFVPDYDAGVPDFLYHHLLRRLHTMTDEEVDGMVKGEFDLDECSRDPHLFRGKVWRVHGVIGELHAEQVTDPKHPVRLAHAGVFFDDSTRPFLFHVVHKPEVLTLRQDVVETRAIFVKWIEYKSRSGKIVTAPFFIGKTLRRYL
;
A
#
# COMPACT_ATOMS: atom_id res chain seq x y z
N MET A 1 -6.36 5.90 -65.91
CA MET A 1 -4.92 6.20 -65.80
C MET A 1 -4.71 7.08 -64.56
N ARG A 2 -3.69 6.77 -63.73
CA ARG A 2 -3.30 7.35 -62.40
C ARG A 2 -4.15 6.84 -61.23
N ILE A 3 -3.71 5.98 -60.28
CA ILE A 3 -2.50 5.84 -59.43
C ILE A 3 -2.39 6.89 -58.30
N ALA A 4 -2.92 6.49 -57.13
CA ALA A 4 -2.29 6.34 -55.80
C ALA A 4 -1.99 7.53 -54.84
N LEU A 5 -2.13 7.15 -53.53
CA LEU A 5 -1.54 7.67 -52.28
C LEU A 5 -2.27 8.89 -51.63
N LEU A 6 -2.55 9.00 -50.33
CA LEU A 6 -2.10 8.30 -49.11
C LEU A 6 -3.05 8.63 -47.93
N LEU A 7 -3.29 7.64 -47.05
CA LEU A 7 -3.66 7.83 -45.64
C LEU A 7 -2.59 8.71 -44.95
N PRO A 8 -2.96 9.67 -44.07
CA PRO A 8 -3.14 9.32 -42.66
C PRO A 8 -4.17 10.21 -41.91
N ALA A 9 -5.25 9.64 -41.37
CA ALA A 9 -6.20 10.37 -40.53
C ALA A 9 -6.80 9.52 -39.39
N LEU A 10 -5.99 8.64 -38.78
CA LEU A 10 -6.44 7.74 -37.71
C LEU A 10 -5.43 7.68 -36.56
N LEU A 11 -5.05 8.82 -35.98
CA LEU A 11 -4.29 8.86 -34.71
C LEU A 11 -4.67 10.10 -33.87
N GLY A 12 -5.96 10.31 -33.59
CA GLY A 12 -6.40 11.42 -32.74
C GLY A 12 -7.52 11.12 -31.74
N GLY A 13 -8.11 9.93 -31.75
CA GLY A 13 -9.37 9.67 -31.04
C GLY A 13 -9.29 9.01 -29.66
N CYS A 14 -8.17 8.40 -29.28
CA CYS A 14 -8.16 7.48 -28.12
C CYS A 14 -7.70 8.12 -26.79
N SER A 15 -7.35 9.40 -26.77
CA SER A 15 -6.75 10.04 -25.58
C SER A 15 -7.74 10.81 -24.69
N TYR A 16 -8.95 11.08 -25.17
CA TYR A 16 -9.90 11.97 -24.46
C TYR A 16 -10.90 11.24 -23.54
N GLY A 17 -11.10 9.92 -23.69
CA GLY A 17 -11.99 9.14 -22.81
C GLY A 17 -11.37 8.84 -21.45
N LEU A 18 -10.13 8.37 -21.43
CA LEU A 18 -9.44 7.96 -20.19
C LEU A 18 -9.21 9.09 -19.19
N GLN A 19 -8.99 10.33 -19.66
CA GLN A 19 -8.78 11.48 -18.79
C GLN A 19 -10.07 11.92 -18.09
N SER A 20 -11.21 11.83 -18.79
CA SER A 20 -12.55 12.13 -18.27
C SER A 20 -12.97 11.12 -17.19
N ASP A 21 -12.71 9.84 -17.42
CA ASP A 21 -13.12 8.77 -16.51
C ASP A 21 -12.32 8.78 -15.20
N ILE A 22 -11.03 9.14 -15.26
CA ILE A 22 -10.18 9.33 -14.08
C ILE A 22 -10.63 10.54 -13.24
N VAL A 23 -11.09 11.61 -13.88
CA VAL A 23 -11.58 12.82 -13.19
C VAL A 23 -12.92 12.56 -12.51
N ASN A 24 -13.82 11.82 -13.15
CA ASN A 24 -15.12 11.45 -12.57
C ASN A 24 -14.96 10.45 -11.41
N ALA A 25 -14.09 9.45 -11.54
CA ALA A 25 -13.77 8.53 -10.45
C ALA A 25 -13.15 9.26 -9.23
N ARG A 26 -12.30 10.26 -9.47
CA ARG A 26 -11.75 11.12 -8.40
C ARG A 26 -12.83 11.94 -7.70
N ALA A 27 -13.85 12.40 -8.41
CA ALA A 27 -14.96 13.17 -7.83
C ALA A 27 -15.86 12.30 -6.93
N GLU A 28 -16.17 11.08 -7.35
CA GLU A 28 -16.93 10.11 -6.52
C GLU A 28 -16.14 9.69 -5.26
N ILE A 29 -14.82 9.52 -5.37
CA ILE A 29 -13.94 9.25 -4.22
C ILE A 29 -13.92 10.44 -3.23
N VAL A 30 -13.95 11.68 -3.73
CA VAL A 30 -14.03 12.89 -2.88
C VAL A 30 -15.38 13.00 -2.18
N GLU A 31 -16.47 12.56 -2.80
CA GLU A 31 -17.79 12.53 -2.19
C GLU A 31 -17.91 11.41 -1.13
N LEU A 32 -17.29 10.25 -1.38
CA LEU A 32 -17.15 9.17 -0.39
C LEU A 32 -16.30 9.59 0.82
N LYS A 33 -15.23 10.37 0.61
CA LYS A 33 -14.41 10.98 1.68
C LYS A 33 -15.19 11.90 2.61
N ARG A 34 -16.34 12.45 2.19
CA ARG A 34 -17.22 13.28 3.05
C ARG A 34 -18.16 12.46 3.94
N LYS A 35 -18.32 11.16 3.69
CA LYS A 35 -19.25 10.30 4.44
C LYS A 35 -18.63 9.60 5.66
N ILE A 36 -17.31 9.69 5.84
CA ILE A 36 -16.61 9.01 6.92
C ILE A 36 -16.19 10.05 7.97
N PRO A 37 -16.70 9.99 9.22
CA PRO A 37 -16.35 10.94 10.25
C PRO A 37 -14.84 10.91 10.52
N PRO A 38 -14.17 12.07 10.64
CA PRO A 38 -12.74 12.17 10.94
C PRO A 38 -12.35 11.56 12.30
N GLU A 39 -13.34 11.21 13.13
CA GLU A 39 -13.20 10.69 14.49
C GLU A 39 -13.62 9.22 14.62
N SER A 40 -13.86 8.52 13.52
CA SER A 40 -14.17 7.09 13.61
C SER A 40 -12.92 6.34 14.10
N PRO A 41 -12.96 5.63 15.25
CA PRO A 41 -11.81 4.90 15.76
C PRO A 41 -11.55 3.73 14.81
N LEU A 42 -10.62 3.93 13.88
CA LEU A 42 -10.17 2.91 12.92
C LEU A 42 -9.20 1.91 13.57
N TRP A 43 -8.90 2.09 14.87
CA TRP A 43 -7.98 1.26 15.63
C TRP A 43 -8.68 0.50 16.76
N ILE A 44 -8.20 -0.73 16.95
CA ILE A 44 -8.63 -1.83 17.84
C ILE A 44 -8.84 -1.45 19.32
N PHE A 45 -8.48 -0.25 19.76
CA PHE A 45 -8.47 0.09 21.19
C PHE A 45 -9.73 0.79 21.72
N GLU A 46 -10.64 1.23 20.83
CA GLU A 46 -11.82 2.02 21.24
C GLU A 46 -13.15 1.41 20.75
N GLY A 47 -13.20 0.09 20.53
CA GLY A 47 -14.42 -0.60 20.13
C GLY A 47 -14.17 -1.97 19.50
N PRO A 48 -15.22 -2.67 19.00
CA PRO A 48 -15.04 -3.89 18.22
C PRO A 48 -14.20 -3.60 16.98
N ASP A 49 -13.37 -4.56 16.57
CA ASP A 49 -12.56 -4.46 15.35
C ASP A 49 -13.47 -4.23 14.15
N LYS A 50 -13.41 -3.03 13.57
CA LYS A 50 -14.16 -2.64 12.37
C LYS A 50 -13.26 -2.47 11.17
N PHE A 51 -11.98 -2.81 11.26
CA PHE A 51 -11.02 -2.59 10.18
C PHE A 51 -11.49 -3.28 8.89
N ASP A 52 -12.02 -4.50 9.01
CA ASP A 52 -12.64 -5.25 7.91
C ASP A 52 -13.78 -4.51 7.20
N SER A 53 -14.56 -3.71 7.94
CA SER A 53 -15.70 -2.97 7.38
C SER A 53 -15.27 -1.85 6.43
N PHE A 54 -14.01 -1.42 6.54
CA PHE A 54 -13.45 -0.29 5.79
C PHE A 54 -12.52 -0.72 4.66
N VAL A 55 -12.20 -2.01 4.56
CA VAL A 55 -11.24 -2.55 3.59
C VAL A 55 -11.93 -3.57 2.69
N PRO A 56 -12.60 -3.11 1.61
CA PRO A 56 -13.21 -4.01 0.64
C PRO A 56 -12.11 -4.83 -0.04
N ASP A 57 -12.27 -6.15 -0.08
CA ASP A 57 -11.25 -7.04 -0.65
C ASP A 57 -11.08 -6.90 -2.16
N TYR A 58 -12.15 -6.56 -2.87
CA TYR A 58 -12.20 -6.49 -4.33
C TYR A 58 -11.55 -5.23 -4.94
N ASP A 59 -11.31 -4.17 -4.15
CA ASP A 59 -10.73 -2.93 -4.69
C ASP A 59 -9.21 -3.02 -4.85
N ALA A 60 -8.66 -2.44 -5.92
CA ALA A 60 -7.24 -2.55 -6.26
C ALA A 60 -6.27 -1.80 -5.30
N GLY A 61 -6.78 -1.12 -4.27
CA GLY A 61 -5.96 -0.31 -3.38
C GLY A 61 -6.50 -0.21 -1.95
N VAL A 62 -5.77 0.52 -1.11
CA VAL A 62 -6.20 0.88 0.24
C VAL A 62 -6.93 2.21 0.17
N PRO A 63 -8.12 2.36 0.79
CA PRO A 63 -8.81 3.64 0.83
C PRO A 63 -7.94 4.75 1.44
N ASP A 64 -7.85 5.90 0.77
CA ASP A 64 -6.99 7.02 1.16
C ASP A 64 -7.16 7.45 2.63
N PHE A 65 -8.39 7.45 3.15
CA PHE A 65 -8.64 7.86 4.53
C PHE A 65 -7.98 6.90 5.53
N LEU A 66 -8.02 5.60 5.24
CA LEU A 66 -7.41 4.58 6.07
C LEU A 66 -5.88 4.67 5.96
N TYR A 67 -5.37 4.79 4.73
CA TYR A 67 -3.95 4.98 4.48
C TYR A 67 -3.37 6.18 5.26
N HIS A 68 -4.00 7.35 5.14
CA HIS A 68 -3.59 8.55 5.87
C HIS A 68 -3.78 8.41 7.39
N HIS A 69 -4.84 7.78 7.85
CA HIS A 69 -5.03 7.53 9.29
C HIS A 69 -3.88 6.69 9.86
N LEU A 70 -3.53 5.58 9.20
CA LEU A 70 -2.47 4.68 9.63
C LEU A 70 -1.10 5.37 9.61
N LEU A 71 -0.77 6.11 8.55
CA LEU A 71 0.48 6.87 8.48
C LEU A 71 0.58 7.92 9.59
N ARG A 72 -0.48 8.71 9.82
CA ARG A 72 -0.51 9.72 10.88
C ARG A 72 -0.28 9.08 12.24
N ARG A 73 -0.95 7.95 12.50
CA ARG A 73 -0.84 7.23 13.77
C ARG A 73 0.57 6.68 13.99
N LEU A 74 1.10 5.93 13.02
CA LEU A 74 2.46 5.37 13.08
C LEU A 74 3.54 6.45 13.20
N HIS A 75 3.32 7.62 12.60
CA HIS A 75 4.22 8.76 12.76
C HIS A 75 4.27 9.28 14.19
N THR A 76 3.12 9.36 14.88
CA THR A 76 3.03 9.83 16.27
C THR A 76 3.54 8.85 17.32
N MET A 77 3.64 7.56 16.97
CA MET A 77 4.14 6.53 17.89
C MET A 77 5.67 6.46 17.88
N THR A 78 6.27 6.01 18.96
CA THR A 78 7.67 5.59 19.04
C THR A 78 7.86 4.21 18.39
N ASP A 79 9.10 3.85 18.08
CA ASP A 79 9.40 2.50 17.59
C ASP A 79 9.10 1.45 18.66
N GLU A 80 9.36 1.74 19.94
CA GLU A 80 9.09 0.86 21.07
C GLU A 80 7.60 0.57 21.26
N GLU A 81 6.73 1.58 21.08
CA GLU A 81 5.28 1.38 21.13
C GLU A 81 4.80 0.47 20.00
N VAL A 82 5.33 0.62 18.78
CA VAL A 82 4.99 -0.24 17.64
C VAL A 82 5.48 -1.67 17.90
N ASP A 83 6.69 -1.82 18.43
CA ASP A 83 7.28 -3.12 18.80
C ASP A 83 6.43 -3.85 19.85
N GLY A 84 5.89 -3.13 20.83
CA GLY A 84 5.00 -3.68 21.86
C GLY A 84 3.64 -4.17 21.35
N MET A 85 3.25 -3.81 20.12
CA MET A 85 1.97 -4.22 19.50
C MET A 85 2.08 -5.46 18.61
N VAL A 86 3.31 -5.92 18.33
CA VAL A 86 3.58 -7.03 17.41
C VAL A 86 2.91 -8.32 17.90
N LYS A 87 2.13 -8.96 17.03
CA LYS A 87 1.44 -10.23 17.32
C LYS A 87 2.30 -11.48 17.13
N GLY A 88 3.39 -11.34 16.39
CA GLY A 88 4.32 -12.42 16.04
C GLY A 88 4.99 -12.15 14.69
N GLU A 89 5.68 -13.17 14.18
CA GLU A 89 6.09 -13.22 12.78
C GLU A 89 4.84 -13.41 11.90
N PHE A 90 4.80 -12.76 10.75
CA PHE A 90 3.69 -12.90 9.81
C PHE A 90 3.79 -14.24 9.07
N ASP A 91 2.72 -15.05 9.13
CA ASP A 91 2.58 -16.26 8.34
C ASP A 91 1.75 -15.98 7.09
N LEU A 92 2.40 -16.02 5.92
CA LEU A 92 1.74 -15.79 4.63
C LEU A 92 0.69 -16.86 4.31
N ASP A 93 0.98 -18.11 4.63
CA ASP A 93 0.15 -19.26 4.27
C ASP A 93 -1.09 -19.32 5.17
N GLU A 94 -0.98 -18.95 6.44
CA GLU A 94 -2.12 -18.74 7.32
C GLU A 94 -2.95 -17.51 6.90
N CYS A 95 -2.31 -16.37 6.63
CA CYS A 95 -3.01 -15.16 6.20
C CYS A 95 -3.73 -15.33 4.86
N SER A 96 -3.20 -16.15 3.95
CA SER A 96 -3.86 -16.44 2.65
C SER A 96 -5.16 -17.22 2.82
N ARG A 97 -5.28 -18.03 3.89
CA ARG A 97 -6.46 -18.83 4.20
C ARG A 97 -7.51 -18.01 4.94
N ASP A 98 -7.09 -17.15 5.86
CA ASP A 98 -7.99 -16.30 6.65
C ASP A 98 -7.40 -14.90 6.89
N PRO A 99 -7.49 -13.99 5.89
CA PRO A 99 -6.86 -12.67 5.97
C PRO A 99 -7.48 -11.78 7.04
N HIS A 100 -8.74 -12.01 7.41
CA HIS A 100 -9.47 -11.22 8.42
C HIS A 100 -8.83 -11.37 9.81
N LEU A 101 -8.30 -12.55 10.12
CA LEU A 101 -7.58 -12.77 11.39
C LEU A 101 -6.27 -12.00 11.49
N PHE A 102 -5.71 -11.54 10.37
CA PHE A 102 -4.45 -10.80 10.32
C PHE A 102 -4.66 -9.30 10.21
N ARG A 103 -5.79 -8.89 9.64
CA ARG A 103 -6.05 -7.51 9.24
C ARG A 103 -6.02 -6.55 10.43
N GLY A 104 -5.45 -5.36 10.24
CA GLY A 104 -5.37 -4.31 11.25
C GLY A 104 -4.38 -4.58 12.39
N LYS A 105 -3.77 -5.77 12.45
CA LYS A 105 -2.79 -6.15 13.47
C LYS A 105 -1.37 -5.86 13.01
N VAL A 106 -0.50 -5.55 13.96
CA VAL A 106 0.93 -5.33 13.71
C VAL A 106 1.63 -6.68 13.69
N TRP A 107 2.33 -6.95 12.60
CA TRP A 107 3.12 -8.16 12.39
C TRP A 107 4.56 -7.79 12.09
N ARG A 108 5.47 -8.69 12.45
CA ARG A 108 6.85 -8.61 12.00
C ARG A 108 6.96 -9.32 10.65
N VAL A 109 7.58 -8.64 9.70
CA VAL A 109 7.86 -9.17 8.36
C VAL A 109 9.29 -8.82 7.99
N HIS A 110 9.98 -9.75 7.33
CA HIS A 110 11.34 -9.56 6.87
C HIS A 110 11.55 -10.23 5.51
N GLY A 111 12.60 -9.80 4.82
CA GLY A 111 12.98 -10.37 3.53
C GLY A 111 14.01 -9.52 2.79
N VAL A 112 14.37 -9.95 1.59
CA VAL A 112 15.33 -9.25 0.74
C VAL A 112 14.64 -8.09 0.02
N ILE A 113 15.14 -6.87 0.18
CA ILE A 113 14.55 -5.69 -0.44
C ILE A 113 14.72 -5.72 -1.97
N GLY A 114 13.61 -5.73 -2.71
CA GLY A 114 13.61 -5.78 -4.18
C GLY A 114 13.46 -4.41 -4.84
N GLU A 115 12.62 -3.55 -4.27
CA GLU A 115 12.31 -2.22 -4.77
C GLU A 115 12.02 -1.27 -3.60
N LEU A 116 12.46 -0.01 -3.71
CA LEU A 116 12.19 1.04 -2.73
C LEU A 116 12.22 2.40 -3.42
N HIS A 117 11.16 3.18 -3.28
CA HIS A 117 11.06 4.54 -3.80
C HIS A 117 10.30 5.46 -2.85
N ALA A 118 10.44 6.76 -3.08
CA ALA A 118 9.75 7.79 -2.32
C ALA A 118 8.35 8.01 -2.90
N GLU A 119 7.34 7.97 -2.05
CA GLU A 119 5.92 8.20 -2.39
C GLU A 119 5.43 9.47 -1.67
N GLN A 120 4.89 10.41 -2.44
CA GLN A 120 4.41 11.69 -1.88
C GLN A 120 3.04 11.51 -1.23
N VAL A 121 2.90 11.99 0.01
CA VAL A 121 1.61 12.01 0.69
C VAL A 121 0.83 13.25 0.23
N THR A 122 -0.25 13.02 -0.52
CA THR A 122 -0.98 14.09 -1.23
C THR A 122 -1.80 14.99 -0.31
N ASP A 123 -2.11 14.58 0.92
CA ASP A 123 -2.83 15.40 1.89
C ASP A 123 -1.96 16.56 2.41
N PRO A 124 -2.30 17.83 2.10
CA PRO A 124 -1.48 18.99 2.46
C PRO A 124 -1.44 19.27 3.96
N LYS A 125 -2.35 18.70 4.77
CA LYS A 125 -2.33 18.83 6.24
C LYS A 125 -1.71 17.62 6.93
N HIS A 126 -1.24 16.63 6.18
CA HIS A 126 -0.66 15.43 6.75
C HIS A 126 0.74 15.71 7.35
N PRO A 127 1.04 15.23 8.57
CA PRO A 127 2.36 15.45 9.19
C PRO A 127 3.49 14.71 8.47
N VAL A 128 3.19 13.53 7.92
CA VAL A 128 4.08 12.82 7.01
C VAL A 128 3.92 13.39 5.60
N ARG A 129 5.00 13.92 5.03
CA ARG A 129 5.04 14.42 3.64
C ARG A 129 5.45 13.36 2.64
N LEU A 130 6.32 12.46 3.08
CA LEU A 130 6.92 11.44 2.25
C LEU A 130 6.80 10.10 2.98
N ALA A 131 6.27 9.09 2.31
CA ALA A 131 6.39 7.70 2.69
C ALA A 131 7.40 7.00 1.76
N HIS A 132 7.87 5.84 2.15
CA HIS A 132 8.73 5.00 1.32
C HIS A 132 7.98 3.73 0.96
N ALA A 133 7.62 3.62 -0.32
CA ALA A 133 6.93 2.48 -0.88
C ALA A 133 7.95 1.49 -1.45
N GLY A 134 7.73 0.21 -1.21
CA GLY A 134 8.67 -0.82 -1.64
C GLY A 134 8.08 -2.22 -1.68
N VAL A 135 8.93 -3.13 -2.15
CA VAL A 135 8.66 -4.57 -2.20
C VAL A 135 9.87 -5.28 -1.63
N PHE A 136 9.67 -6.18 -0.68
CA PHE A 136 10.67 -7.20 -0.33
C PHE A 136 10.15 -8.59 -0.67
N PHE A 137 11.06 -9.54 -0.77
CA PHE A 137 10.76 -10.93 -1.06
C PHE A 137 11.16 -11.78 0.14
N ASP A 138 10.28 -12.68 0.57
CA ASP A 138 10.66 -13.70 1.55
C ASP A 138 11.67 -14.69 0.94
N ASP A 139 12.14 -15.63 1.76
CA ASP A 139 13.08 -16.68 1.34
C ASP A 139 12.53 -17.56 0.20
N SER A 140 11.21 -17.59 0.02
CA SER A 140 10.50 -18.31 -1.05
C SER A 140 10.23 -17.45 -2.28
N THR A 141 10.82 -16.26 -2.38
CA THR A 141 10.64 -15.28 -3.46
C THR A 141 9.21 -14.75 -3.61
N ARG A 142 8.39 -14.86 -2.55
CA ARG A 142 7.02 -14.34 -2.53
C ARG A 142 7.07 -12.85 -2.17
N PRO A 143 6.41 -11.98 -2.94
CA PRO A 143 6.49 -10.53 -2.74
C PRO A 143 5.63 -10.07 -1.55
N PHE A 144 6.14 -9.09 -0.83
CA PHE A 144 5.44 -8.34 0.21
C PHE A 144 5.52 -6.86 -0.13
N LEU A 145 4.37 -6.21 -0.23
CA LEU A 145 4.29 -4.78 -0.51
C LEU A 145 4.27 -4.02 0.82
N PHE A 146 5.01 -2.92 0.91
CA PHE A 146 5.02 -2.12 2.12
C PHE A 146 5.16 -0.64 1.85
N HIS A 147 4.56 0.16 2.73
CA HIS A 147 4.82 1.59 2.87
C HIS A 147 5.33 1.86 4.29
N VAL A 148 6.43 2.60 4.43
CA VAL A 148 6.98 3.00 5.74
C VAL A 148 7.19 4.50 5.84
N VAL A 149 7.15 5.03 7.06
CA VAL A 149 7.43 6.46 7.35
C VAL A 149 8.93 6.73 7.32
N HIS A 150 9.73 5.80 7.83
CA HIS A 150 11.18 5.93 7.96
C HIS A 150 11.89 4.74 7.33
N LYS A 151 13.05 5.01 6.73
CA LYS A 151 13.96 3.99 6.19
C LYS A 151 15.39 4.28 6.64
N PRO A 152 16.31 3.30 6.58
CA PRO A 152 17.72 3.53 6.77
C PRO A 152 18.28 4.45 5.68
N GLU A 153 19.35 5.18 5.99
CA GLU A 153 20.02 6.07 5.04
C GLU A 153 20.56 5.27 3.85
N VAL A 154 21.25 4.17 4.15
CA VAL A 154 21.89 3.30 3.16
C VAL A 154 21.17 1.95 3.16
N LEU A 155 20.73 1.52 1.98
CA LEU A 155 20.22 0.19 1.69
C LEU A 155 20.72 -0.26 0.32
N THR A 156 21.16 -1.51 0.22
CA THR A 156 21.57 -2.12 -1.04
C THR A 156 20.46 -3.05 -1.54
N LEU A 157 19.82 -2.66 -2.64
CA LEU A 157 18.75 -3.46 -3.24
C LEU A 157 19.25 -4.85 -3.63
N ARG A 158 18.40 -5.87 -3.41
CA ARG A 158 18.62 -7.29 -3.70
C ARG A 158 19.74 -7.96 -2.90
N GLN A 159 20.30 -7.26 -1.91
CA GLN A 159 21.38 -7.78 -1.07
C GLN A 159 21.01 -7.66 0.41
N ASP A 160 20.55 -6.49 0.83
CA ASP A 160 20.19 -6.26 2.22
C ASP A 160 18.89 -6.99 2.56
N VAL A 161 18.93 -7.77 3.64
CA VAL A 161 17.72 -8.27 4.31
C VAL A 161 17.20 -7.16 5.21
N VAL A 162 15.91 -6.88 5.12
CA VAL A 162 15.23 -5.83 5.86
C VAL A 162 14.09 -6.42 6.66
N GLU A 163 13.73 -5.73 7.74
CA GLU A 163 12.59 -6.06 8.59
C GLU A 163 11.75 -4.80 8.81
N THR A 164 10.43 -4.97 8.86
CA THR A 164 9.52 -3.93 9.35
C THR A 164 8.46 -4.55 10.26
N ARG A 165 8.02 -3.78 11.25
CA ARG A 165 6.86 -4.09 12.07
C ARG A 165 5.72 -3.25 11.53
N ALA A 166 4.76 -3.91 10.93
CA ALA A 166 3.80 -3.24 10.06
C ALA A 166 2.42 -3.85 10.18
N ILE A 167 1.43 -3.02 9.91
CA ILE A 167 0.02 -3.39 9.96
C ILE A 167 -0.31 -4.09 8.65
N PHE A 168 -0.80 -5.31 8.72
CA PHE A 168 -1.37 -5.96 7.54
C PHE A 168 -2.71 -5.31 7.19
N VAL A 169 -2.85 -4.81 5.97
CA VAL A 169 -4.06 -4.10 5.53
C VAL A 169 -4.94 -4.98 4.66
N LYS A 170 -4.39 -5.52 3.56
CA LYS A 170 -5.09 -6.44 2.67
C LYS A 170 -4.13 -7.05 1.66
N TRP A 171 -4.63 -7.99 0.86
CA TRP A 171 -3.98 -8.41 -0.36
C TRP A 171 -4.23 -7.41 -1.49
N ILE A 172 -3.20 -7.06 -2.26
CA ILE A 172 -3.31 -6.19 -3.43
C ILE A 172 -2.92 -6.99 -4.66
N GLU A 173 -3.80 -6.96 -5.66
CA GLU A 173 -3.53 -7.44 -7.01
C GLU A 173 -2.93 -6.30 -7.85
N TYR A 174 -1.80 -6.56 -8.50
CA TYR A 174 -1.15 -5.58 -9.36
C TYR A 174 -0.46 -6.26 -10.55
N LYS A 175 -0.22 -5.47 -11.59
CA LYS A 175 0.56 -5.91 -12.75
C LYS A 175 2.05 -5.69 -12.47
N SER A 176 2.81 -6.78 -12.36
CA SER A 176 4.27 -6.73 -12.23
C SER A 176 4.93 -6.11 -13.47
N ARG A 177 6.22 -5.75 -13.35
CA ARG A 177 7.03 -5.25 -14.49
C ARG A 177 7.07 -6.22 -15.68
N SER A 178 6.91 -7.52 -15.43
CA SER A 178 6.85 -8.56 -16.47
C SER A 178 5.50 -8.63 -17.20
N GLY A 179 4.51 -7.86 -16.74
CA GLY A 179 3.14 -7.88 -17.24
C GLY A 179 2.26 -8.96 -16.60
N LYS A 180 2.81 -9.85 -15.77
CA LYS A 180 2.04 -10.82 -14.98
C LYS A 180 1.25 -10.13 -13.88
N ILE A 181 0.01 -10.55 -13.68
CA ILE A 181 -0.80 -10.21 -12.52
C ILE A 181 -0.25 -10.98 -11.32
N VAL A 182 -0.02 -10.28 -10.23
CA VAL A 182 0.54 -10.81 -8.97
C VAL A 182 -0.29 -10.27 -7.82
N THR A 183 -0.56 -11.14 -6.84
CA THR A 183 -1.28 -10.79 -5.63
C THR A 183 -0.33 -10.90 -4.44
N ALA A 184 -0.23 -9.85 -3.63
CA ALA A 184 0.75 -9.75 -2.54
C ALA A 184 0.11 -9.09 -1.31
N PRO A 185 0.53 -9.45 -0.09
CA PRO A 185 0.05 -8.78 1.11
C PRO A 185 0.64 -7.36 1.17
N PHE A 186 -0.19 -6.40 1.57
CA PHE A 186 0.17 -5.00 1.71
C PHE A 186 0.24 -4.57 3.16
N PHE A 187 1.34 -3.92 3.52
CA PHE A 187 1.67 -3.49 4.86
C PHE A 187 1.90 -1.98 4.95
N ILE A 188 1.51 -1.39 6.07
CA ILE A 188 1.91 -0.03 6.44
C ILE A 188 2.67 -0.08 7.76
N GLY A 189 3.93 0.31 7.75
CA GLY A 189 4.82 0.27 8.91
C GLY A 189 5.39 1.63 9.28
N LYS A 190 6.04 1.70 10.45
CA LYS A 190 6.72 2.92 10.88
C LYS A 190 8.12 3.01 10.27
N THR A 191 8.98 2.06 10.63
CA THR A 191 10.42 2.10 10.33
C THR A 191 10.83 0.80 9.65
N LEU A 192 11.47 0.91 8.48
CA LEU A 192 12.21 -0.18 7.88
C LEU A 192 13.58 -0.29 8.54
N ARG A 193 13.96 -1.48 9.00
CA ARG A 193 15.22 -1.77 9.69
C ARG A 193 16.04 -2.74 8.84
N ARG A 194 17.36 -2.71 8.96
CA ARG A 194 18.20 -3.81 8.46
C ARG A 194 18.04 -5.01 9.38
N TYR A 195 17.90 -6.19 8.80
CA TYR A 195 17.89 -7.46 9.52
C TYR A 195 19.32 -8.00 9.53
N LEU A 196 19.91 -8.11 10.73
CA LEU A 196 21.30 -8.54 10.95
C LEU A 196 21.33 -9.98 11.46
#